data_AF-A0A1Y3APF8-F1
#
_entry.id   AF-A0A1Y3APF8-F1
#
_cell.length_a   1.000
_cell.length_b   1.000
_cell.length_c   1.000
_cell.angle_alpha   90.00
_cell.angle_beta   90.00
_cell.angle_gamma   90.00
#
_symmetry.space_group_name_H-M   'P 1'
#
loop_
_entity.id
_entity.type
_entity.pdbx_description
1 polymer ?
#
loop_
_entity_poly.entity_id
_entity_poly.type
_entity_poly.pdbx_seq_one_letter_code
_entity_poly.pdbx_strand_id
1 'polypeptide(L)'
;EIQREVFIKQIQIAIDLKRQGINRPLFLHERDAHEDFVKILDEHKDCLPNIVVHCFTGSQQEALKYLDMGFYLGITGYISKMKPENGSLMQLFQEKKFPLDRLSK
;
A
#
# COMPACT_ATOMS: atom_id res chain seq x y z
N GLU A 1 12.61 7.33 -14.22
CA GLU A 1 13.38 8.08 -13.21
C GLU A 1 12.54 9.16 -12.52
N ILE A 2 11.89 10.06 -13.25
CA ILE A 2 11.07 11.17 -12.68
C ILE A 2 10.03 10.70 -11.64
N GLN A 3 9.30 9.60 -11.89
CA GLN A 3 8.30 9.10 -10.94
C GLN A 3 8.92 8.75 -9.58
N ARG A 4 10.07 8.05 -9.57
CA ARG A 4 10.78 7.69 -8.33
C ARG A 4 11.28 8.94 -7.61
N GLU A 5 11.89 9.87 -8.35
CA GLU A 5 12.41 11.12 -7.79
C GLU A 5 11.32 11.96 -7.11
N VAL A 6 10.19 12.17 -7.80
CA VAL A 6 9.09 12.95 -7.26
C VAL A 6 8.43 12.22 -6.08
N PHE A 7 8.30 10.89 -6.15
CA PHE A 7 7.76 10.10 -5.06
C PHE A 7 8.60 10.22 -3.78
N ILE A 8 9.93 10.09 -3.89
CA ILE A 8 10.87 10.25 -2.78
C ILE A 8 10.77 11.68 -2.19
N LYS A 9 10.69 12.71 -3.04
CA LYS A 9 10.51 14.10 -2.57
C LYS A 9 9.20 14.29 -1.79
N GLN A 10 8.11 13.68 -2.23
CA GLN A 10 6.82 13.75 -1.51
C GLN A 10 6.85 12.96 -0.19
N ILE A 11 7.54 11.82 -0.15
CA ILE A 11 7.78 11.08 1.09
C ILE A 11 8.54 11.95 2.10
N GLN A 12 9.59 12.64 1.66
CA GLN A 12 10.37 13.52 2.52
C GLN A 12 9.50 14.64 3.12
N ILE A 13 8.63 15.25 2.33
CA ILE A 13 7.67 16.25 2.81
C ILE A 13 6.76 15.66 3.89
N ALA A 14 6.22 14.45 3.68
CA ALA A 14 5.35 13.81 4.67
C ALA A 14 6.08 13.49 5.98
N ILE A 15 7.35 13.06 5.91
CA ILE A 15 8.20 12.84 7.09
C ILE A 15 8.42 14.15 7.84
N ASP A 16 8.73 15.25 7.15
CA ASP A 16 8.98 16.54 7.78
C ASP A 16 7.72 17.14 8.41
N LEU A 17 6.56 16.98 7.77
CA LEU A 17 5.25 17.34 8.35
C LEU A 17 4.96 16.53 9.62
N LYS A 18 5.22 15.21 9.61
CA LYS A 18 5.05 14.36 10.79
C LYS A 18 5.96 14.81 11.94
N ARG A 19 7.22 15.15 11.66
CA ARG A 19 8.17 15.71 12.66
C ARG A 19 7.68 17.03 13.26
N GLN A 20 6.94 17.83 12.50
CA GLN A 20 6.32 19.06 12.97
C GLN A 20 4.99 18.85 13.71
N GLY A 21 4.60 17.59 13.97
CA GLY A 21 3.35 17.23 14.65
C GLY A 21 2.13 17.09 13.72
N ILE A 22 2.31 17.26 12.41
CA ILE A 22 1.25 17.10 11.41
C ILE A 22 1.29 15.67 10.86
N ASN A 23 0.61 14.75 11.56
CA ASN A 23 0.61 13.32 11.21
C ASN A 23 -0.54 12.97 10.24
N ARG A 24 -0.40 13.35 8.96
CA ARG A 24 -1.35 12.97 7.90
C ARG A 24 -0.93 11.64 7.26
N PRO A 25 -1.86 10.71 7.01
CA PRO A 25 -1.53 9.47 6.32
C PRO A 25 -1.14 9.73 4.86
N LEU A 26 -0.29 8.87 4.32
CA LEU A 26 0.02 8.83 2.89
C LEU A 26 -1.08 8.04 2.16
N PHE A 27 -1.59 8.62 1.09
CA PHE A 27 -2.54 7.96 0.18
C PHE A 27 -1.83 7.68 -1.13
N LEU A 28 -1.43 6.41 -1.32
CA LEU A 28 -0.44 6.02 -2.31
C LEU A 28 -1.05 5.20 -3.43
N HIS A 29 -0.60 5.48 -4.64
CA HIS A 29 -0.91 4.70 -5.84
C HIS A 29 0.28 3.84 -6.22
N GLU A 30 0.02 2.61 -6.65
CA GLU A 30 1.01 1.73 -7.24
C GLU A 30 0.37 0.92 -8.39
N ARG A 31 1.14 0.71 -9.46
CA ARG A 31 0.80 -0.17 -10.58
C ARG A 31 2.08 -0.59 -11.28
N ASP A 32 2.28 -1.89 -11.45
CA ASP A 32 3.43 -2.50 -12.12
C ASP A 32 4.78 -1.99 -11.59
N ALA A 33 4.83 -1.63 -10.30
CA ALA A 33 5.99 -1.00 -9.66
C ALA A 33 6.23 -1.51 -8.22
N HIS A 34 5.68 -2.67 -7.86
CA HIS A 34 5.72 -3.24 -6.52
C HIS A 34 7.12 -3.23 -5.89
N GLU A 35 8.14 -3.74 -6.59
CA GLU A 35 9.50 -3.88 -6.04
C GLU A 35 10.12 -2.52 -5.68
N ASP A 36 10.04 -1.54 -6.59
CA ASP A 36 10.53 -0.19 -6.34
C ASP A 36 9.74 0.52 -5.25
N PHE A 37 8.41 0.36 -5.26
CA PHE A 37 7.52 0.97 -4.29
C PHE A 37 7.81 0.47 -2.87
N VAL A 38 7.95 -0.84 -2.69
CA VAL A 38 8.35 -1.46 -1.41
C VAL A 38 9.73 -0.99 -1.00
N LYS A 39 10.71 -1.02 -1.92
CA LYS A 39 12.09 -0.63 -1.61
C LYS A 39 12.17 0.80 -1.09
N ILE A 40 11.57 1.75 -1.81
CA ILE A 40 11.58 3.17 -1.42
C ILE A 40 10.90 3.38 -0.07
N LEU A 41 9.77 2.70 0.21
CA LEU A 41 9.08 2.86 1.49
C LEU A 41 9.82 2.19 2.65
N ASP A 42 10.46 1.04 2.43
CA ASP A 42 11.23 0.32 3.47
C ASP A 42 12.45 1.13 3.92
N GLU A 43 13.10 1.86 3.01
CA GLU A 43 14.20 2.80 3.32
C GLU A 43 13.80 3.91 4.33
N HIS A 44 12.50 4.19 4.46
CA HIS A 44 11.97 5.24 5.32
C HIS A 44 11.00 4.75 6.42
N LYS A 45 10.83 3.42 6.59
CA LYS A 45 9.75 2.80 7.39
C LYS A 45 9.56 3.36 8.80
N ASP A 46 10.64 3.71 9.50
CA ASP A 46 10.58 4.18 10.89
C ASP A 46 10.07 5.63 11.00
N CYS A 47 10.10 6.38 9.89
CA CYS A 47 9.73 7.79 9.84
C CYS A 47 8.36 8.02 9.19
N LEU A 48 7.83 7.05 8.43
CA LEU A 48 6.61 7.25 7.65
C LEU A 48 5.36 7.37 8.54
N PRO A 49 4.38 8.22 8.18
CA PRO A 49 3.05 8.15 8.76
C PRO A 49 2.31 6.90 8.26
N ASN A 50 1.08 6.68 8.73
CA ASN A 50 0.26 5.57 8.23
C ASN A 50 0.07 5.64 6.71
N ILE A 51 0.02 4.48 6.06
CA ILE A 51 -0.07 4.38 4.60
C ILE A 51 -1.34 3.66 4.19
N VAL A 52 -2.03 4.21 3.20
CA VAL A 52 -3.10 3.55 2.45
C VAL A 52 -2.63 3.36 1.01
N VAL A 53 -2.51 2.11 0.56
CA VAL A 53 -2.33 1.80 -0.87
C VAL A 53 -3.73 1.74 -1.50
N HIS A 54 -4.09 2.78 -2.23
CA HIS A 54 -5.45 2.94 -2.72
C HIS A 54 -5.67 2.22 -4.06
N CYS A 55 -6.92 1.81 -4.29
CA CYS A 55 -7.31 1.09 -5.51
C CYS A 55 -6.39 -0.12 -5.77
N PHE A 56 -6.13 -0.91 -4.73
CA PHE A 56 -5.24 -2.06 -4.82
C PHE A 56 -5.84 -3.11 -5.76
N THR A 57 -5.07 -3.47 -6.78
CA THR A 57 -5.45 -4.50 -7.78
C THR A 57 -4.38 -5.56 -7.97
N GLY A 58 -3.39 -5.61 -7.06
CA GLY A 58 -2.25 -6.51 -7.13
C GLY A 58 -2.56 -7.96 -6.74
N SER A 59 -1.51 -8.76 -6.69
CA SER A 59 -1.57 -10.17 -6.31
C SER A 59 -1.74 -10.37 -4.80
N GLN A 60 -2.09 -11.59 -4.40
CA GLN A 60 -2.11 -12.00 -2.99
C GLN A 60 -0.75 -11.80 -2.31
N GLN A 61 0.35 -12.05 -3.01
CA GLN A 61 1.70 -11.90 -2.45
C GLN A 61 2.03 -10.44 -2.16
N GLU A 62 1.69 -9.55 -3.10
CA GLU A 62 1.87 -8.11 -2.93
C GLU A 62 0.98 -7.57 -1.79
N ALA A 63 -0.27 -8.05 -1.71
CA ALA A 63 -1.18 -7.71 -0.62
C ALA A 63 -0.60 -8.10 0.74
N LEU A 64 -0.14 -9.34 0.88
CA LEU A 64 0.50 -9.83 2.11
C LEU A 64 1.73 -9.01 2.46
N LYS A 65 2.58 -8.68 1.48
CA LYS A 65 3.76 -7.84 1.71
C LYS A 65 3.38 -6.46 2.25
N TYR A 66 2.38 -5.81 1.67
CA TYR A 66 1.91 -4.49 2.15
C TYR A 66 1.29 -4.59 3.55
N LEU A 67 0.54 -5.65 3.85
CA LEU A 67 -0.03 -5.92 5.17
C LEU A 67 1.06 -6.16 6.22
N ASP A 68 2.11 -6.91 5.89
CA ASP A 68 3.27 -7.16 6.76
C ASP A 68 4.04 -5.86 7.06
N MET A 69 4.07 -4.92 6.11
CA MET A 69 4.60 -3.56 6.32
C MET A 69 3.67 -2.66 7.14
N GLY A 70 2.50 -3.17 7.55
CA GLY A 70 1.52 -2.45 8.36
C GLY A 70 0.64 -1.48 7.58
N PHE A 71 0.61 -1.59 6.25
CA PHE A 71 -0.19 -0.70 5.39
C PHE A 71 -1.67 -1.09 5.39
N TYR A 72 -2.50 -0.14 4.99
CA TYR A 72 -3.91 -0.36 4.70
C TYR A 72 -4.09 -0.54 3.20
N LEU A 73 -5.00 -1.41 2.79
CA LEU A 73 -5.33 -1.61 1.36
C LEU A 73 -6.73 -1.08 1.07
N GLY A 74 -6.81 -0.19 0.08
CA GLY A 74 -8.07 0.33 -0.43
C GLY A 74 -8.65 -0.60 -1.50
N ILE A 75 -9.75 -1.27 -1.18
CA ILE A 75 -10.44 -2.21 -2.07
C ILE A 75 -11.63 -1.51 -2.70
N THR A 76 -11.70 -1.50 -4.03
CA THR A 76 -12.80 -0.87 -4.77
C THR A 76 -13.73 -1.91 -5.38
N GLY A 77 -14.78 -1.46 -6.07
CA GLY A 77 -15.67 -2.34 -6.83
C GLY A 77 -14.98 -3.15 -7.93
N TYR A 78 -13.69 -2.91 -8.21
CA TYR A 78 -12.88 -3.76 -9.09
C TYR A 78 -12.79 -5.21 -8.57
N ILE A 79 -12.91 -5.44 -7.26
CA ILE A 79 -12.94 -6.80 -6.67
C ILE A 79 -14.00 -7.69 -7.33
N SER A 80 -15.15 -7.13 -7.74
CA SER A 80 -16.22 -7.88 -8.40
C SER A 80 -15.87 -8.37 -9.80
N LYS A 81 -14.79 -7.85 -10.39
CA LYS A 81 -14.25 -8.29 -11.69
C LYS A 81 -13.09 -9.29 -11.53
N MET A 82 -12.53 -9.43 -10.32
CA MET A 82 -11.43 -10.37 -10.07
C MET A 82 -11.95 -11.80 -10.04
N LYS A 83 -11.18 -12.71 -10.65
CA LYS A 83 -11.46 -14.15 -10.55
C LYS A 83 -10.73 -14.73 -9.34
N PRO A 84 -11.34 -15.70 -8.63
CA PRO A 84 -10.66 -16.47 -7.61
C PRO A 84 -9.76 -17.50 -8.30
N GLU A 85 -8.53 -17.09 -8.56
CA GLU A 85 -7.47 -17.92 -9.14
C GLU A 85 -6.24 -17.84 -8.23
N ASN A 86 -5.36 -18.84 -8.32
CA ASN A 86 -4.22 -18.94 -7.44
C ASN A 86 -3.37 -17.67 -7.49
N GLY A 87 -3.22 -17.01 -6.35
CA GLY A 87 -2.47 -15.77 -6.20
C GLY A 87 -3.28 -14.49 -6.40
N SER A 88 -4.61 -14.55 -6.53
CA SER A 88 -5.46 -13.35 -6.59
C SER A 88 -5.84 -12.85 -5.20
N LEU A 89 -6.09 -11.55 -5.07
CA LEU A 89 -6.60 -10.96 -3.83
C LEU A 89 -7.92 -11.59 -3.37
N MET A 90 -8.77 -12.03 -4.31
CA MET A 90 -10.04 -12.70 -3.99
C MET A 90 -9.82 -14.01 -3.22
N GLN A 91 -8.74 -14.74 -3.51
CA GLN A 91 -8.37 -15.94 -2.76
C GLN A 91 -8.09 -15.63 -1.29
N LEU A 92 -7.39 -14.52 -1.00
CA LEU A 92 -7.08 -14.11 0.38
C LEU A 92 -8.36 -13.84 1.20
N PHE A 93 -9.39 -13.28 0.56
CA PHE A 93 -10.72 -13.10 1.16
C PHE A 93 -11.47 -14.42 1.36
N GLN A 94 -11.45 -15.32 0.36
CA GLN A 94 -12.10 -16.63 0.46
C GLN A 94 -11.50 -17.50 1.57
N GLU A 95 -10.18 -17.44 1.73
CA GLU A 95 -9.45 -18.14 2.79
C GLU A 95 -9.57 -17.47 4.17
N LYS A 96 -10.27 -16.33 4.27
CA LYS A 96 -10.42 -15.53 5.50
C LYS A 96 -9.08 -15.12 6.13
N LYS A 97 -8.05 -14.92 5.30
CA LYS A 97 -6.71 -14.53 5.73
C LYS A 97 -6.46 -13.02 5.66
N PHE A 98 -7.37 -12.27 5.03
CA PHE A 98 -7.27 -10.82 5.00
C PHE A 98 -7.61 -10.20 6.37
N PRO A 99 -6.70 -9.42 7.00
CA PRO A 99 -6.97 -8.73 8.26
C PRO A 99 -7.94 -7.56 8.03
N LEU A 100 -9.20 -7.72 8.46
CA LEU A 100 -10.27 -6.76 8.16
C LEU A 100 -10.03 -5.37 8.79
N ASP A 101 -9.24 -5.27 9.86
CA ASP A 101 -8.80 -4.01 10.48
C ASP A 101 -7.82 -3.21 9.60
N ARG A 102 -7.27 -3.82 8.55
CA ARG A 102 -6.38 -3.19 7.56
C ARG A 102 -7.08 -2.83 6.24
N LEU A 103 -8.40 -2.99 6.18
CA LEU A 103 -9.20 -2.57 5.03
C LEU A 103 -9.46 -1.07 5.09
N SER A 104 -9.06 -0.31 4.06
CA SER A 104 -9.48 1.08 3.89
C SER A 104 -10.76 1.13 3.05
N LYS A 105 -11.71 1.97 3.48
CA LYS A 105 -12.86 2.38 2.65
C LYS A 105 -12.41 3.30 1.51
#